data_AF-A0A7W0L475-F1
#
_entry.id   AF-A0A7W0L475-F1
#
_cell.length_a   1.000
_cell.length_b   1.000
_cell.length_c   1.000
_cell.angle_alpha   90.00
_cell.angle_beta   90.00
_cell.angle_gamma   90.00
#
_symmetry.space_group_name_H-M   'P 1'
#
loop_
_entity.id
_entity.type
_entity.pdbx_description
1 polymer ?
#
loop_
_entity_poly.entity_id
_entity_poly.type
_entity_poly.pdbx_seq_one_letter_code
_entity_poly.pdbx_strand_id
1 'polypeptide(L)'
;MDNDQGPDQEQPRKIRVVDKRTSSRSTSSTDSREGDTPAPSGHAPPPPPPDTPPKTAPEERDEASRDATVTTLHPPTPEGVASAHPAGGGAAAQASPSAPPGPPGGPGGQGVWTPEQEDEARRMAEEMARIPSLEWVINVSVTLANAAGTKLNAGLVEDAALAIDALSGILEKVAGHLGDAEAPLRETLAQLQMAYAQIAANPEDPLS
;
A
#
# COMPACT_ATOMS: atom_id res chain seq x y z
N MET A 1 -30.78 -35.26 41.83
CA MET A 1 -29.36 -34.81 41.88
C MET A 1 -29.23 -33.84 40.74
N ASP A 2 -29.75 -32.67 41.02
CA ASP A 2 -30.02 -31.56 40.13
C ASP A 2 -28.75 -30.72 40.11
N ASN A 3 -28.09 -30.63 38.95
CA ASN A 3 -26.95 -29.74 38.80
C ASN A 3 -27.45 -28.48 38.09
N ASP A 4 -27.96 -27.59 38.93
CA ASP A 4 -28.16 -26.17 38.70
C ASP A 4 -26.79 -25.51 38.55
N GLN A 5 -26.45 -25.07 37.33
CA GLN A 5 -25.32 -24.19 37.08
C GLN A 5 -25.83 -23.04 36.22
N GLY A 6 -26.18 -21.97 36.92
CA GLY A 6 -26.59 -20.69 36.34
C GLY A 6 -25.45 -20.01 35.55
N PRO A 7 -25.80 -19.05 34.69
CA PRO A 7 -24.83 -18.29 33.91
C PRO A 7 -24.12 -17.26 34.79
N ASP A 8 -22.79 -17.41 34.91
CA ASP A 8 -21.92 -16.40 35.50
C ASP A 8 -22.00 -15.10 34.69
N GLN A 9 -22.58 -14.08 35.33
CA GLN A 9 -22.61 -12.71 34.86
C GLN A 9 -21.28 -12.01 35.19
N GLU A 10 -20.70 -11.42 34.15
CA GLU A 10 -20.18 -10.05 34.13
C GLU A 10 -19.11 -9.63 35.16
N GLN A 11 -17.89 -9.33 34.67
CA GLN A 11 -17.14 -8.18 35.18
C GLN A 11 -16.54 -7.35 34.04
N PRO A 12 -16.96 -6.09 33.87
CA PRO A 12 -16.37 -5.17 32.90
C PRO A 12 -14.97 -4.76 33.39
N ARG A 13 -13.97 -4.93 32.52
CA ARG A 13 -12.60 -4.48 32.78
C ARG A 13 -12.59 -2.95 32.85
N LYS A 14 -12.37 -2.42 34.06
CA LYS A 14 -12.17 -0.99 34.32
C LYS A 14 -10.97 -0.48 33.52
N ILE A 15 -11.24 0.29 32.47
CA ILE A 15 -10.25 1.07 31.73
C ILE A 15 -9.67 2.12 32.69
N ARG A 16 -8.38 2.01 33.02
CA ARG A 16 -7.65 3.07 33.72
C ARG A 16 -7.32 4.17 32.71
N VAL A 17 -8.10 5.25 32.75
CA VAL A 17 -7.73 6.54 32.15
C VAL A 17 -6.57 7.10 32.96
N VAL A 18 -5.38 7.14 32.37
CA VAL A 18 -4.21 7.81 32.97
C VAL A 18 -4.23 9.27 32.50
N ASP A 19 -4.75 10.13 33.37
CA ASP A 19 -4.71 11.59 33.29
C ASP A 19 -3.23 12.05 33.37
N LYS A 20 -2.62 12.42 32.24
CA LYS A 20 -1.30 13.09 32.22
C LYS A 20 -1.49 14.58 32.49
N ARG A 21 -1.70 14.93 33.76
CA ARG A 21 -1.62 16.32 34.22
C ARG A 21 -0.17 16.77 34.32
N THR A 22 0.14 17.81 33.56
CA THR A 22 0.93 18.99 33.94
C THR A 22 1.84 18.82 35.18
N SER A 23 3.15 18.79 34.97
CA SER A 23 4.09 19.14 36.03
C SER A 23 4.97 20.29 35.54
N SER A 24 4.51 21.50 35.84
CA SER A 24 5.33 22.69 35.92
C SER A 24 6.19 22.57 37.17
N ARG A 25 7.52 22.51 37.03
CA ARG A 25 8.43 22.73 38.17
C ARG A 25 9.44 23.80 37.82
N SER A 26 9.08 25.02 38.20
CA SER A 26 10.02 26.12 38.41
C SER A 26 10.77 25.88 39.73
N THR A 27 12.09 25.99 39.72
CA THR A 27 12.88 26.44 40.87
C THR A 27 14.04 27.30 40.40
N SER A 28 13.99 28.55 40.84
CA SER A 28 14.97 29.63 40.79
C SER A 28 16.25 29.33 41.57
N SER A 29 17.38 29.86 41.10
CA SER A 29 18.40 30.64 41.85
C SER A 29 19.54 30.99 40.88
N THR A 30 19.67 32.22 40.40
CA THR A 30 20.45 33.34 40.97
C THR A 30 21.97 33.07 40.97
N ASP A 31 22.68 33.58 39.96
CA ASP A 31 24.06 34.07 40.16
C ASP A 31 24.33 35.23 39.19
N SER A 32 24.92 36.27 39.75
CA SER A 32 25.07 37.61 39.21
C SER A 32 26.27 37.71 38.29
N ARG A 33 26.10 38.34 37.11
CA ARG A 33 27.21 39.06 36.48
C ARG A 33 26.69 40.25 35.69
N GLU A 34 27.05 41.42 36.21
CA GLU A 34 26.90 42.73 35.60
C GLU A 34 27.57 42.79 34.22
N GLY A 35 26.86 43.37 33.26
CA GLY A 35 27.28 43.52 31.87
C GLY A 35 26.32 44.45 31.14
N ASP A 36 26.51 45.74 31.38
CA ASP A 36 25.96 46.92 30.71
C ASP A 36 25.89 46.79 29.17
N THR A 37 24.72 46.98 28.53
CA THR A 37 24.43 47.75 27.26
C THR A 37 23.03 47.45 26.65
N PRO A 38 22.49 48.29 25.73
CA PRO A 38 21.14 48.88 25.85
C PRO A 38 20.01 48.16 25.09
N ALA A 39 18.79 48.59 25.40
CA ALA A 39 17.52 48.20 24.78
C ALA A 39 17.51 48.27 23.25
N PRO A 40 16.72 47.37 22.63
CA PRO A 40 15.82 47.84 21.59
C PRO A 40 14.40 47.25 21.72
N SER A 41 13.45 48.17 21.58
CA SER A 41 12.20 48.03 20.81
C SER A 41 11.20 46.94 21.23
N GLY A 42 10.07 47.43 21.74
CA GLY A 42 8.88 46.64 22.04
C GLY A 42 8.46 45.74 20.88
N HIS A 43 8.51 44.44 21.15
CA HIS A 43 7.79 43.45 20.38
C HIS A 43 6.32 43.49 20.83
N ALA A 44 5.44 43.96 19.95
CA ALA A 44 4.01 43.81 20.14
C ALA A 44 3.67 42.31 20.24
N PRO A 45 2.75 41.90 21.14
CA PRO A 45 2.31 40.51 21.18
C PRO A 45 1.67 40.12 19.84
N PRO A 46 1.86 38.87 19.38
CA PRO A 46 1.20 38.40 18.16
C PRO A 46 -0.33 38.46 18.32
N PRO A 47 -1.08 38.75 17.23
CA PRO A 47 -2.53 38.73 17.28
C PRO A 47 -3.04 37.32 17.64
N PRO A 48 -4.16 37.21 18.38
CA PRO A 48 -4.78 35.92 18.64
C PRO A 48 -5.18 35.23 17.32
N PRO A 49 -5.15 33.89 17.26
CA PRO A 49 -5.62 33.16 16.08
C PRO A 49 -7.11 33.45 15.83
N PRO A 50 -7.57 33.44 14.57
CA PRO A 50 -8.98 33.62 14.24
C PRO A 50 -9.83 32.50 14.84
N ASP A 51 -11.00 32.87 15.35
CA ASP A 51 -12.04 31.99 15.89
C ASP A 51 -12.21 30.73 15.05
N THR A 52 -11.88 29.58 15.62
CA THR A 52 -12.31 28.28 15.09
C THR A 52 -13.85 28.23 15.12
N PRO A 53 -14.54 28.06 13.98
CA PRO A 53 -15.97 27.84 13.98
C PRO A 53 -16.32 26.55 14.75
N PRO A 54 -17.50 26.50 15.39
CA PRO A 54 -17.86 25.41 16.28
C PRO A 54 -17.95 24.06 15.55
N LYS A 55 -17.39 23.07 16.24
CA LYS A 55 -17.50 21.62 16.04
C LYS A 55 -18.96 21.22 15.77
N THR A 56 -19.30 20.98 14.51
CA THR A 56 -20.53 20.26 14.14
C THR A 56 -20.43 18.83 14.65
N ALA A 57 -21.46 18.43 15.39
CA ALA A 57 -21.66 17.08 15.89
C ALA A 57 -21.85 16.08 14.73
N PRO A 58 -21.50 14.79 14.92
CA PRO A 58 -21.77 13.76 13.93
C PRO A 58 -23.28 13.47 13.88
N GLU A 59 -23.86 13.66 12.70
CA GLU A 59 -25.22 13.24 12.35
C GLU A 59 -25.20 11.73 12.09
N GLU A 60 -25.99 10.99 12.87
CA GLU A 60 -26.36 9.60 12.63
C GLU A 60 -26.92 9.45 11.20
N ARG A 61 -26.33 8.53 10.43
CA ARG A 61 -27.01 7.93 9.27
C ARG A 61 -27.01 6.42 9.44
N ASP A 62 -28.14 5.97 9.95
CA ASP A 62 -28.59 4.59 9.85
C ASP A 62 -28.92 4.22 8.39
N GLU A 63 -28.58 2.97 8.09
CA GLU A 63 -29.19 2.04 7.15
C GLU A 63 -29.58 2.50 5.73
N ALA A 64 -28.92 1.92 4.73
CA ALA A 64 -29.47 0.75 4.04
C ALA A 64 -28.79 0.52 2.68
N SER A 65 -28.35 -0.73 2.50
CA SER A 65 -28.54 -1.51 1.27
C SER A 65 -28.08 -0.89 -0.05
N ARG A 66 -26.99 -1.46 -0.59
CA ARG A 66 -27.00 -2.01 -1.95
C ARG A 66 -25.79 -2.91 -2.21
N ASP A 67 -26.13 -4.17 -2.47
CA ASP A 67 -25.50 -5.07 -3.44
C ASP A 67 -24.46 -4.41 -4.36
N ALA A 68 -23.21 -4.85 -4.22
CA ALA A 68 -22.25 -4.81 -5.30
C ALA A 68 -21.48 -6.14 -5.30
N THR A 69 -21.92 -6.99 -6.22
CA THR A 69 -21.37 -8.27 -6.65
C THR A 69 -19.84 -8.33 -6.64
N VAL A 70 -19.33 -9.29 -5.87
CA VAL A 70 -18.01 -9.89 -6.03
C VAL A 70 -17.91 -10.48 -7.44
N THR A 71 -17.08 -9.88 -8.31
CA THR A 71 -16.64 -10.54 -9.54
C THR A 71 -15.53 -11.54 -9.16
N THR A 72 -15.93 -12.79 -8.98
CA THR A 72 -15.01 -13.92 -8.95
C THR A 72 -14.46 -14.12 -10.36
N LEU A 73 -13.18 -13.80 -10.59
CA LEU A 73 -12.47 -14.22 -11.81
C LEU A 73 -12.39 -15.75 -11.83
N HIS A 74 -13.12 -16.37 -12.75
CA HIS A 74 -13.08 -17.80 -13.02
C HIS A 74 -11.97 -18.10 -14.04
N PRO A 75 -11.08 -19.10 -13.80
CA PRO A 75 -10.14 -19.55 -14.81
C PRO A 75 -10.88 -20.34 -15.91
N PRO A 76 -10.51 -20.20 -17.21
CA PRO A 76 -11.11 -21.01 -18.26
C PRO A 76 -10.61 -22.45 -18.21
N THR A 77 -11.53 -23.39 -18.07
CA THR A 77 -11.33 -24.83 -18.26
C THR A 77 -11.08 -25.14 -19.74
N PRO A 78 -10.09 -25.96 -20.11
CA PRO A 78 -9.91 -26.41 -21.48
C PRO A 78 -10.56 -27.78 -21.67
N GLU A 79 -11.73 -27.87 -22.30
CA GLU A 79 -12.19 -29.14 -22.89
C GLU A 79 -13.30 -28.91 -23.91
N GLY A 80 -13.00 -29.21 -25.18
CA GLY A 80 -13.90 -29.07 -26.32
C GLY A 80 -13.37 -29.90 -27.48
N VAL A 81 -13.48 -31.22 -27.31
CA VAL A 81 -13.20 -32.26 -28.29
C VAL A 81 -13.87 -31.96 -29.65
N ALA A 82 -13.05 -32.02 -30.70
CA ALA A 82 -13.49 -31.93 -32.09
C ALA A 82 -14.27 -33.19 -32.49
N SER A 83 -15.55 -33.02 -32.82
CA SER A 83 -16.32 -34.00 -33.57
C SER A 83 -16.14 -33.78 -35.06
N ALA A 84 -15.63 -34.80 -35.74
CA ALA A 84 -15.55 -34.90 -37.19
C ALA A 84 -16.93 -35.24 -37.80
N HIS A 85 -17.23 -34.75 -39.01
CA HIS A 85 -17.91 -35.53 -40.06
C HIS A 85 -17.63 -34.94 -41.46
N PRO A 86 -17.72 -35.75 -42.55
CA PRO A 86 -16.97 -35.53 -43.79
C PRO A 86 -17.82 -35.24 -45.05
N ALA A 87 -17.09 -35.06 -46.16
CA ALA A 87 -17.44 -35.33 -47.57
C ALA A 87 -17.97 -34.19 -48.46
N GLY A 88 -17.32 -34.04 -49.62
CA GLY A 88 -17.84 -33.31 -50.79
C GLY A 88 -16.76 -32.54 -51.55
N GLY A 89 -16.18 -33.15 -52.59
CA GLY A 89 -15.04 -32.61 -53.35
C GLY A 89 -15.39 -31.57 -54.43
N GLY A 90 -14.34 -30.94 -54.95
CA GLY A 90 -14.34 -30.33 -56.29
C GLY A 90 -13.65 -28.97 -56.39
N ALA A 91 -12.79 -28.86 -57.40
CA ALA A 91 -12.23 -27.65 -58.03
C ALA A 91 -10.95 -27.04 -57.41
N ALA A 92 -9.84 -27.39 -58.04
CA ALA A 92 -8.58 -26.66 -58.00
C ALA A 92 -8.77 -25.22 -58.52
N ALA A 93 -8.48 -24.25 -57.66
CA ALA A 93 -8.14 -22.89 -58.06
C ALA A 93 -7.00 -22.41 -57.16
N GLN A 94 -5.90 -22.00 -57.80
CA GLN A 94 -4.67 -21.53 -57.18
C GLN A 94 -4.97 -20.38 -56.20
N ALA A 95 -4.53 -20.51 -54.96
CA ALA A 95 -4.46 -19.42 -54.00
C ALA A 95 -3.11 -19.49 -53.29
N SER A 96 -2.37 -18.39 -53.34
CA SER A 96 -1.09 -18.15 -52.69
C SER A 96 -1.09 -18.60 -51.22
N PRO A 97 0.05 -19.04 -50.65
CA PRO A 97 0.14 -19.26 -49.22
C PRO A 97 0.09 -17.89 -48.51
N SER A 98 -1.10 -17.49 -48.06
CA SER A 98 -1.25 -16.44 -47.06
C SER A 98 -0.59 -16.96 -45.78
N ALA A 99 0.55 -16.38 -45.44
CA ALA A 99 1.17 -16.55 -44.14
C ALA A 99 0.13 -16.23 -43.04
N PRO A 100 0.09 -17.00 -41.94
CA PRO A 100 -0.80 -16.68 -40.82
C PRO A 100 -0.46 -15.28 -40.28
N PRO A 101 -1.47 -14.47 -39.90
CA PRO A 101 -1.22 -13.22 -39.19
C PRO A 101 -0.46 -13.54 -37.91
N GLY A 102 0.73 -12.95 -37.76
CA GLY A 102 1.51 -13.07 -36.53
C GLY A 102 0.72 -12.53 -35.33
N PRO A 103 1.01 -13.01 -34.11
CA PRO A 103 0.33 -12.54 -32.90
C PRO A 103 0.54 -11.04 -32.71
N PRO A 104 -0.45 -10.31 -32.13
CA PRO A 104 -0.34 -8.90 -31.84
C PRO A 104 0.86 -8.67 -30.92
N GLY A 105 1.85 -7.91 -31.42
CA GLY A 105 3.05 -7.56 -30.67
C GLY A 105 2.70 -6.74 -29.43
N GLY A 106 3.35 -7.10 -28.31
CA GLY A 106 3.24 -6.35 -27.06
C GLY A 106 3.77 -4.91 -27.15
N PRO A 107 3.40 -4.04 -26.21
CA PRO A 107 3.71 -2.62 -26.24
C PRO A 107 5.21 -2.41 -25.96
N GLY A 108 5.97 -2.08 -27.00
CA GLY A 108 7.42 -1.86 -26.88
C GLY A 108 8.19 -2.03 -28.19
N GLY A 109 7.56 -2.53 -29.25
CA GLY A 109 8.14 -2.46 -30.59
C GLY A 109 8.21 -1.00 -31.04
N GLN A 110 9.37 -0.58 -31.57
CA GLN A 110 9.58 0.71 -32.22
C GLN A 110 8.71 0.81 -33.49
N GLY A 111 7.41 0.93 -33.30
CA GLY A 111 6.41 1.15 -34.33
C GLY A 111 5.87 2.56 -34.20
N VAL A 112 5.65 3.21 -35.33
CA VAL A 112 4.91 4.47 -35.40
C VAL A 112 3.55 4.23 -34.74
N TRP A 113 3.27 4.90 -33.62
CA TRP A 113 2.00 4.79 -32.91
C TRP A 113 0.87 5.25 -33.83
N THR A 114 -0.26 4.55 -33.79
CA THR A 114 -1.46 5.03 -34.48
C THR A 114 -2.02 6.26 -33.76
N PRO A 115 -2.77 7.15 -34.44
CA PRO A 115 -3.40 8.30 -33.78
C PRO A 115 -4.29 7.90 -32.58
N GLU A 116 -4.96 6.75 -32.68
CA GLU A 116 -5.79 6.21 -31.59
C GLU A 116 -4.96 5.77 -30.38
N GLN A 117 -3.80 5.13 -30.59
CA GLN A 117 -2.87 4.75 -29.52
C GLN A 117 -2.26 5.98 -28.83
N GLU A 118 -1.96 7.04 -29.59
CA GLU A 118 -1.46 8.29 -29.02
C GLU A 118 -2.53 8.99 -28.17
N ASP A 119 -3.78 9.01 -28.64
CA ASP A 119 -4.91 9.53 -27.87
C ASP A 119 -5.18 8.73 -26.60
N GLU A 120 -5.10 7.40 -26.65
CA GLU A 120 -5.25 6.53 -25.49
C GLU A 120 -4.10 6.73 -24.49
N ALA A 121 -2.85 6.74 -24.96
CA ALA A 121 -1.68 7.00 -24.13
C ALA A 121 -1.75 8.37 -23.44
N ARG A 122 -2.22 9.41 -24.16
CA ARG A 122 -2.44 10.74 -23.59
C ARG A 122 -3.51 10.73 -22.50
N ARG A 123 -4.64 10.04 -22.71
CA ARG A 123 -5.68 9.90 -21.68
C ARG A 123 -5.16 9.19 -20.43
N MET A 124 -4.41 8.11 -20.59
CA MET A 124 -3.80 7.39 -19.46
C MET A 124 -2.77 8.27 -18.72
N ALA A 125 -1.95 9.03 -19.45
CA ALA A 125 -0.99 9.95 -18.85
C ALA A 125 -1.69 11.06 -18.04
N GLU A 126 -2.79 11.61 -18.57
CA GLU A 126 -3.62 12.61 -17.87
C GLU A 126 -4.27 12.03 -16.61
N GLU A 127 -4.71 10.77 -16.66
CA GLU A 127 -5.26 10.08 -15.48
C GLU A 127 -4.19 9.86 -14.42
N MET A 128 -3.01 9.35 -14.80
CA MET A 128 -1.88 9.16 -13.89
C MET A 128 -1.44 10.47 -13.25
N ALA A 129 -1.42 11.57 -14.00
CA ALA A 129 -1.04 12.89 -13.49
C ALA A 129 -1.98 13.43 -12.39
N ARG A 130 -3.21 12.90 -12.29
CA ARG A 130 -4.16 13.30 -11.24
C ARG A 130 -3.92 12.59 -9.90
N ILE A 131 -3.24 11.44 -9.92
CA ILE A 131 -2.98 10.67 -8.70
C ILE A 131 -1.83 11.36 -7.94
N PRO A 132 -2.03 11.74 -6.66
CA PRO A 132 -0.96 12.33 -5.87
C PRO A 132 0.24 11.39 -5.80
N SER A 133 1.45 11.91 -6.01
CA SER A 133 2.66 11.09 -5.97
C SER A 133 2.86 10.40 -4.61
N LEU A 134 2.35 10.99 -3.53
CA LEU A 134 2.35 10.38 -2.19
C LEU A 134 1.59 9.05 -2.18
N GLU A 135 0.36 9.02 -2.68
CA GLU A 135 -0.45 7.80 -2.80
C GLU A 135 0.28 6.75 -3.63
N TRP A 136 0.95 7.17 -4.69
CA TRP A 136 1.71 6.25 -5.53
C TRP A 136 2.91 5.63 -4.81
N VAL A 137 3.68 6.43 -4.06
CA VAL A 137 4.80 5.93 -3.27
C VAL A 137 4.32 4.98 -2.17
N ILE A 138 3.20 5.26 -1.52
CA ILE A 138 2.60 4.36 -0.52
C ILE A 138 2.22 3.03 -1.19
N ASN A 139 1.51 3.09 -2.32
CA ASN A 139 1.09 1.88 -3.04
C ASN A 139 2.29 1.03 -3.51
N VAL A 140 3.34 1.65 -4.05
CA VAL A 140 4.57 0.96 -4.43
C VAL A 140 5.25 0.33 -3.21
N SER A 141 5.29 1.02 -2.07
CA SER A 141 5.86 0.50 -0.83
C SER A 141 5.11 -0.74 -0.32
N VAL A 142 3.78 -0.70 -0.33
CA VAL A 142 2.94 -1.86 0.02
C VAL A 142 3.17 -3.02 -0.96
N THR A 143 3.26 -2.72 -2.26
CA THR A 143 3.52 -3.73 -3.30
C THR A 143 4.87 -4.42 -3.08
N LEU A 144 5.91 -3.66 -2.75
CA LEU A 144 7.23 -4.22 -2.42
C LEU A 144 7.20 -5.08 -1.16
N ALA A 145 6.49 -4.65 -0.11
CA ALA A 145 6.33 -5.44 1.11
C ALA A 145 5.63 -6.79 0.83
N ASN A 146 4.54 -6.77 0.05
CA ASN A 146 3.82 -7.98 -0.35
C ASN A 146 4.69 -8.90 -1.23
N ALA A 147 5.45 -8.32 -2.16
CA ALA A 147 6.37 -9.06 -3.00
C ALA A 147 7.48 -9.74 -2.19
N ALA A 148 8.08 -9.02 -1.23
CA ALA A 148 9.08 -9.55 -0.32
C ALA A 148 8.53 -10.72 0.50
N GLY A 149 7.39 -10.55 1.17
CA GLY A 149 6.77 -11.61 1.98
C GLY A 149 6.41 -12.85 1.15
N THR A 150 5.84 -12.66 -0.04
CA THR A 150 5.52 -13.76 -0.96
C THR A 150 6.76 -14.53 -1.38
N LYS A 151 7.85 -13.84 -1.70
CA LYS A 151 9.11 -14.44 -2.13
C LYS A 151 9.83 -15.18 -0.99
N LEU A 152 9.81 -14.61 0.22
CA LEU A 152 10.32 -15.30 1.42
C LEU A 152 9.58 -16.62 1.63
N ASN A 153 8.25 -16.60 1.56
CA ASN A 153 7.43 -17.82 1.72
C ASN A 153 7.68 -18.86 0.61
N ALA A 154 8.10 -18.42 -0.57
CA ALA A 154 8.46 -19.29 -1.69
C ALA A 154 9.93 -19.77 -1.65
N GLY A 155 10.72 -19.39 -0.65
CA GLY A 155 12.15 -19.71 -0.56
C GLY A 155 13.04 -18.94 -1.55
N LEU A 156 12.50 -17.91 -2.22
CA LEU A 156 13.24 -17.08 -3.17
C LEU A 156 13.98 -15.96 -2.43
N VAL A 157 15.00 -16.34 -1.66
CA VAL A 157 15.69 -15.47 -0.70
C VAL A 157 16.34 -14.25 -1.35
N GLU A 158 17.06 -14.43 -2.47
CA GLU A 158 17.72 -13.32 -3.18
C GLU A 158 16.72 -12.33 -3.78
N ASP A 159 15.64 -12.83 -4.38
CA ASP A 159 14.59 -11.98 -4.95
C ASP A 159 13.81 -11.22 -3.87
N ALA A 160 13.68 -11.82 -2.68
CA ALA A 160 13.10 -11.17 -1.52
C ALA A 160 14.03 -10.08 -0.98
N ALA A 161 15.34 -10.33 -0.89
CA ALA A 161 16.33 -9.36 -0.45
C ALA A 161 16.24 -8.07 -1.28
N LEU A 162 16.19 -8.18 -2.61
CA LEU A 162 16.06 -7.03 -3.49
C LEU A 162 14.79 -6.20 -3.23
N ALA A 163 13.66 -6.86 -2.94
CA ALA A 163 12.41 -6.16 -2.62
C ALA A 163 12.47 -5.46 -1.24
N ILE A 164 13.11 -6.10 -0.25
CA ILE A 164 13.34 -5.53 1.08
C ILE A 164 14.27 -4.30 0.98
N ASP A 165 15.35 -4.40 0.22
CA ASP A 165 16.30 -3.30 0.02
C ASP A 165 15.66 -2.11 -0.70
N ALA A 166 14.86 -2.37 -1.75
CA ALA A 166 14.10 -1.34 -2.45
C ALA A 166 13.12 -0.64 -1.51
N LEU A 167 12.38 -1.40 -0.68
CA LEU A 167 11.47 -0.84 0.32
C LEU A 167 12.23 0.01 1.35
N SER A 168 13.35 -0.50 1.89
CA SER A 168 14.19 0.23 2.84
C SER A 168 14.68 1.56 2.25
N GLY A 169 15.22 1.52 1.03
CA GLY A 169 15.72 2.70 0.34
C GLY A 169 14.63 3.77 0.12
N ILE A 170 13.41 3.35 -0.21
CA ILE A 170 12.27 4.27 -0.30
C ILE A 170 11.98 4.88 1.08
N LEU A 171 11.73 4.06 2.10
CA LEU A 171 11.33 4.52 3.44
C LEU A 171 12.39 5.41 4.12
N GLU A 172 13.66 5.20 3.83
CA GLU A 172 14.75 6.08 4.27
C GLU A 172 14.72 7.44 3.58
N LYS A 173 14.46 7.48 2.26
CA LYS A 173 14.51 8.72 1.47
C LYS A 173 13.26 9.58 1.60
N VAL A 174 12.10 8.98 1.86
CA VAL A 174 10.82 9.70 2.02
C VAL A 174 10.33 9.78 3.46
N ALA A 175 11.22 9.50 4.43
CA ALA A 175 10.93 9.62 5.85
C ALA A 175 10.34 11.00 6.20
N GLY A 176 9.27 11.03 7.00
CA GLY A 176 8.54 12.24 7.37
C GLY A 176 7.53 12.73 6.32
N HIS A 177 7.50 12.15 5.11
CA HIS A 177 6.59 12.55 4.04
C HIS A 177 5.42 11.58 3.84
N LEU A 178 5.48 10.37 4.42
CA LEU A 178 4.47 9.32 4.23
C LEU A 178 3.23 9.46 5.14
N GLY A 179 3.23 10.42 6.07
CA GLY A 179 2.13 10.62 7.00
C GLY A 179 1.84 9.37 7.83
N ASP A 180 0.56 9.03 7.97
CA ASP A 180 0.10 7.92 8.82
C ASP A 180 0.55 6.54 8.32
N ALA A 181 0.94 6.41 7.04
CA ALA A 181 1.42 5.16 6.47
C ALA A 181 2.87 4.83 6.88
N GLU A 182 3.65 5.80 7.39
CA GLU A 182 5.08 5.60 7.64
C GLU A 182 5.37 4.54 8.71
N ALA A 183 4.74 4.69 9.88
CA ALA A 183 4.94 3.79 11.00
C ALA A 183 4.60 2.32 10.68
N PRO A 184 3.42 2.00 10.09
CA PRO A 184 3.10 0.61 9.74
C PRO A 184 4.02 0.05 8.65
N LEU A 185 4.46 0.87 7.68
CA LEU A 185 5.39 0.41 6.64
C LEU A 185 6.77 0.08 7.21
N ARG A 186 7.28 0.90 8.15
CA ARG A 186 8.54 0.61 8.85
C ARG A 186 8.47 -0.63 9.71
N GLU A 187 7.36 -0.82 10.42
CA GLU A 187 7.13 -2.04 11.20
C GLU A 187 7.11 -3.27 10.30
N THR A 188 6.41 -3.18 9.16
CA THR A 188 6.38 -4.26 8.16
C THR A 188 7.78 -4.56 7.62
N LEU A 189 8.57 -3.53 7.30
CA LEU A 189 9.95 -3.71 6.86
C LEU A 189 10.80 -4.43 7.93
N ALA A 190 10.68 -4.06 9.20
CA ALA A 190 11.41 -4.70 10.29
C ALA A 190 11.04 -6.20 10.41
N GLN A 191 9.75 -6.53 10.28
CA GLN A 191 9.28 -7.92 10.28
C GLN A 191 9.86 -8.71 9.10
N LEU A 192 9.88 -8.12 7.90
CA LEU A 192 10.46 -8.75 6.71
C LEU A 192 11.97 -8.99 6.85
N GLN A 193 12.70 -8.02 7.39
CA GLN A 193 14.14 -8.15 7.63
C GLN A 193 14.45 -9.26 8.64
N MET A 194 13.65 -9.38 9.71
CA MET A 194 13.78 -10.49 10.66
C MET A 194 13.50 -11.84 10.01
N ALA A 195 12.42 -11.94 9.23
CA ALA A 195 12.08 -13.17 8.51
C ALA A 195 13.17 -13.58 7.51
N TYR A 196 13.69 -12.62 6.74
CA TYR A 196 14.83 -12.83 5.84
C TYR A 196 16.05 -13.36 6.59
N ALA A 197 16.43 -12.74 7.71
CA ALA A 197 17.58 -13.17 8.49
C ALA A 197 17.41 -14.60 9.06
N GLN A 198 16.20 -14.96 9.49
CA GLN A 198 15.90 -16.31 9.98
C GLN A 198 16.04 -17.37 8.87
N ILE A 199 15.55 -17.07 7.66
CA ILE A 199 15.64 -17.98 6.52
C ILE A 199 17.08 -18.06 6.00
N ALA A 200 17.77 -16.93 5.87
CA ALA A 200 19.15 -16.88 5.40
C ALA A 200 20.15 -17.57 6.35
N ALA A 201 19.84 -17.64 7.64
CA ALA A 201 20.64 -18.36 8.64
C ALA A 201 20.43 -19.88 8.62
N ASN A 202 19.32 -20.36 8.06
CA ASN A 202 19.01 -21.78 7.84
C ASN A 202 18.77 -22.05 6.35
N PRO A 203 19.82 -21.94 5.51
CA PRO A 203 19.72 -22.44 4.15
C PRO A 203 19.59 -23.96 4.26
N GLU A 204 18.38 -24.50 4.21
CA GLU A 204 18.21 -25.96 4.18
C GLU A 204 19.03 -26.53 3.03
N ASP A 205 20.02 -27.36 3.40
CA ASP A 205 20.91 -28.07 2.50
C ASP A 205 20.04 -29.04 1.68
N PRO A 206 19.85 -28.83 0.37
CA PRO A 206 18.82 -29.55 -0.39
C PRO A 206 19.18 -31.02 -0.72
N LEU A 207 20.09 -31.66 0.03
CA LEU A 207 20.60 -33.02 -0.26
C LEU A 207 20.96 -33.85 1.01
N SER A 208 20.02 -34.06 1.93
CA SER A 208 20.11 -35.16 2.92
C SER A 208 18.93 -36.12 2.81
#